data_AF-A0A8T4NRZ9-F1
#
_entry.id   AF-A0A8T4NRZ9-F1
#
_cell.length_a   1.000
_cell.length_b   1.000
_cell.length_c   1.000
_cell.angle_alpha   90.00
_cell.angle_beta   90.00
_cell.angle_gamma   90.00
#
_symmetry.space_group_name_H-M   'P 1'
#
loop_
_entity.id
_entity.type
_entity.pdbx_description
1 polymer ?
#
loop_
_entity_poly.entity_id
_entity_poly.type
_entity_poly.pdbx_seq_one_letter_code
_entity_poly.pdbx_strand_id
1 'polypeptide(L)'
;MKKICILFLLVSTLLLATVFANSYYYERYDTDRESRDTQWVSIMPKQCNNPWESSNGNENSQLRNYLEKKDIRAYSIVKIKKDIITCSACNCPRGDTIYILIDEDDFKKINKLGFMKSASPNYSIEKERNNFNRNFNHKFRSRFETEFFKKYFPTRTPINKMHEFTMCYEFYDGIKMQNRCIKLP
;
A
#
# COMPACT_ATOMS: atom_id res chain seq x y z
N MET A 1 38.27 20.49 40.59
CA MET A 1 36.94 20.79 40.00
C MET A 1 36.99 21.24 38.54
N LYS A 2 37.81 22.23 38.14
CA LYS A 2 37.86 22.73 36.74
C LYS A 2 38.10 21.65 35.66
N LYS A 3 38.95 20.65 35.93
CA LYS A 3 39.26 19.56 34.97
C LYS A 3 38.07 18.63 34.69
N ILE A 4 37.16 18.45 35.66
CA ILE A 4 35.99 17.56 35.52
C ILE A 4 34.93 18.22 34.61
N CYS A 5 34.72 19.53 34.73
CA CYS A 5 33.78 20.24 33.85
C CYS A 5 34.21 20.22 32.37
N ILE A 6 35.51 20.30 32.08
CA ILE A 6 36.02 20.24 30.70
C ILE A 6 35.75 18.86 30.07
N LEU A 7 35.91 17.79 30.84
CA LEU A 7 35.66 16.42 30.36
C LEU A 7 34.18 16.21 29.99
N PHE A 8 33.25 16.71 30.82
CA PHE A 8 31.82 16.63 30.55
C PHE A 8 31.39 17.40 29.29
N LEU A 9 31.99 18.57 29.04
CA LEU A 9 31.72 19.34 27.83
C LEU A 9 32.18 18.63 26.57
N LEU A 10 33.36 17.99 26.58
CA LEU A 10 33.88 17.25 25.43
C LEU A 10 33.07 15.99 25.10
N VAL A 11 32.58 15.27 26.13
CA VAL A 11 31.74 14.08 25.91
C VAL A 11 30.37 14.47 25.35
N SER A 12 29.78 15.56 25.86
CA SER A 12 28.50 16.07 25.37
C SER A 12 28.56 16.50 23.89
N THR A 13 29.61 17.22 23.50
CA THR A 13 29.76 17.65 22.10
C THR A 13 30.03 16.48 21.16
N LEU A 14 30.76 15.45 21.61
CA LEU A 14 30.98 14.23 20.81
C LEU A 14 29.67 13.45 20.59
N LEU A 15 28.82 13.34 21.61
CA LEU A 15 27.51 12.69 21.50
C LEU A 15 26.54 13.49 20.62
N LEU A 16 26.57 14.82 20.69
CA LEU A 16 25.79 15.65 19.77
C LEU A 16 26.26 15.48 18.32
N ALA A 17 27.57 15.46 18.08
CA ALA A 17 28.12 15.30 16.73
C ALA A 17 27.72 13.96 16.07
N THR A 18 27.65 12.86 16.83
CA THR A 18 27.22 11.55 16.28
C THR A 18 25.72 11.52 15.95
N VAL A 19 24.89 12.19 16.73
CA VAL A 19 23.45 12.32 16.44
C VAL A 19 23.22 13.15 15.16
N PHE A 20 23.92 14.28 15.00
CA PHE A 20 23.81 15.10 13.79
C PHE A 20 24.34 14.38 12.53
N ALA A 21 25.42 13.61 12.65
CA ALA A 21 25.95 12.83 11.53
C ALA A 21 24.97 11.74 11.05
N ASN A 22 24.26 11.07 11.98
CA ASN A 22 23.25 10.08 11.63
C ASN A 22 21.99 10.70 11.01
N SER A 23 21.58 11.89 11.48
CA SER A 23 20.45 12.61 10.90
C SER A 23 20.72 13.05 9.46
N TYR A 24 21.93 13.55 9.17
CA TYR A 24 22.30 14.01 7.84
C TYR A 24 22.41 12.86 6.82
N TYR A 25 22.70 11.64 7.28
CA TYR A 25 22.82 10.49 6.40
C TYR A 25 21.46 9.97 5.89
N TYR A 26 20.37 10.20 6.64
CA TYR A 26 19.02 9.75 6.25
C TYR A 26 18.33 10.68 5.25
N GLU A 27 18.55 11.99 5.31
CA GLU A 27 17.90 12.96 4.40
C GLU A 27 18.48 12.95 2.97
N ARG A 28 19.71 12.45 2.79
CA ARG A 28 20.38 12.44 1.47
C ARG A 28 19.95 11.30 0.55
N TYR A 29 19.24 10.29 1.04
CA TYR A 29 18.83 9.16 0.21
C TYR A 29 17.53 9.40 -0.58
N ASP A 30 16.81 10.50 -0.35
CA ASP A 30 15.51 10.75 -0.99
C ASP A 30 15.49 11.94 -1.97
N THR A 31 16.48 12.85 -1.90
CA THR A 31 16.44 14.13 -2.62
C THR A 31 17.12 14.14 -4.00
N ASP A 32 18.01 13.19 -4.32
CA ASP A 32 18.56 13.03 -5.70
C ASP A 32 17.60 12.28 -6.65
N ARG A 33 16.37 12.02 -6.20
CA ARG A 33 15.28 11.43 -7.02
C ARG A 33 14.42 12.49 -7.70
N GLU A 34 14.83 13.76 -7.62
CA GLU A 34 14.10 14.88 -8.20
C GLU A 34 14.43 14.98 -9.71
N SER A 35 13.42 14.70 -10.54
CA SER A 35 13.33 14.86 -12.01
C SER A 35 13.93 13.79 -12.93
N ARG A 36 14.12 12.54 -12.50
CA ARG A 36 14.13 11.46 -13.50
C ARG A 36 12.71 11.19 -13.95
N ASP A 37 12.45 11.43 -15.24
CA ASP A 37 11.21 11.05 -15.90
C ASP A 37 11.07 9.53 -15.79
N THR A 38 10.23 9.10 -14.85
CA THR A 38 9.99 7.70 -14.57
C THR A 38 8.56 7.35 -14.94
N GLN A 39 8.39 6.15 -15.48
CA GLN A 39 7.10 5.66 -15.94
C GLN A 39 6.79 4.31 -15.31
N TRP A 40 5.58 4.19 -14.79
CA TRP A 40 5.04 2.90 -14.39
C TRP A 40 4.63 2.10 -15.64
N VAL A 41 5.04 0.85 -15.67
CA VAL A 41 4.62 -0.13 -16.67
C VAL A 41 4.06 -1.36 -15.98
N SER A 42 3.21 -2.11 -16.66
CA SER A 42 2.62 -3.32 -16.12
C SER A 42 2.72 -4.49 -17.10
N ILE A 43 2.76 -5.69 -16.55
CA ILE A 43 2.63 -6.92 -17.31
C ILE A 43 1.72 -7.86 -16.53
N MET A 44 0.91 -8.61 -17.28
CA MET A 44 0.24 -9.80 -16.76
C MET A 44 1.12 -10.99 -17.12
N PRO A 45 1.78 -11.63 -16.13
CA PRO A 45 2.63 -12.78 -16.38
C PRO A 45 1.85 -13.86 -17.15
N LYS A 46 2.52 -14.49 -18.11
CA LYS A 46 1.96 -15.66 -18.77
C LYS A 46 1.97 -16.82 -17.78
N GLN A 47 0.95 -17.64 -17.89
CA GLN A 47 0.60 -18.65 -16.88
C GLN A 47 1.56 -19.84 -16.82
N CYS A 48 2.53 -19.94 -17.74
CA CYS A 48 3.59 -20.93 -17.74
C CYS A 48 4.87 -20.33 -18.33
N ASN A 49 6.00 -20.47 -17.62
CA ASN A 49 7.34 -20.20 -18.13
C ASN A 49 7.55 -18.74 -18.58
N ASN A 50 7.43 -17.81 -17.63
CA ASN A 50 7.81 -16.43 -17.92
C ASN A 50 9.32 -16.35 -18.23
N PRO A 51 9.78 -15.48 -19.14
CA PRO A 51 11.20 -15.41 -19.53
C PRO A 51 12.17 -15.11 -18.38
N TRP A 52 11.67 -14.55 -17.28
CA TRP A 52 12.44 -14.27 -16.08
C TRP A 52 12.38 -15.40 -15.04
N GLU A 53 11.44 -16.33 -15.14
CA GLU A 53 11.34 -17.44 -14.19
C GLU A 53 12.59 -18.33 -14.31
N SER A 54 13.26 -18.55 -13.19
CA SER A 54 14.31 -19.55 -13.06
C SER A 54 13.96 -20.53 -11.95
N SER A 55 14.62 -21.68 -11.91
CA SER A 55 14.36 -22.73 -10.93
C SER A 55 14.59 -22.30 -9.47
N ASN A 56 15.35 -21.22 -9.24
CA ASN A 56 15.74 -20.76 -7.91
C ASN A 56 15.60 -19.24 -7.74
N GLY A 57 15.04 -18.81 -6.61
CA GLY A 57 15.04 -17.42 -6.15
C GLY A 57 13.66 -16.77 -6.01
N ASN A 58 13.65 -15.57 -5.43
CA ASN A 58 12.45 -14.72 -5.39
C ASN A 58 12.18 -14.15 -6.79
N GLU A 59 10.94 -14.25 -7.25
CA GLU A 59 10.51 -13.69 -8.53
C GLU A 59 10.92 -12.23 -8.73
N ASN A 60 10.83 -11.38 -7.71
CA ASN A 60 11.20 -9.97 -7.86
C ASN A 60 12.68 -9.82 -8.21
N SER A 61 13.54 -10.63 -7.59
CA SER A 61 14.98 -10.65 -7.90
C SER A 61 15.23 -11.23 -9.29
N GLN A 62 14.53 -12.31 -9.65
CA GLN A 62 14.61 -12.91 -10.98
C GLN A 62 14.21 -11.92 -12.08
N LEU A 63 13.12 -11.18 -11.88
CA LEU A 63 12.62 -10.16 -12.79
C LEU A 63 13.57 -8.97 -12.89
N ARG A 64 14.14 -8.49 -11.77
CA ARG A 64 15.20 -7.46 -11.78
C ARG A 64 16.38 -7.91 -12.61
N ASN A 65 16.92 -9.10 -12.32
CA ASN A 65 18.07 -9.64 -13.04
C ASN A 65 17.78 -9.82 -14.55
N TYR A 66 16.56 -10.23 -14.89
CA TYR A 66 16.13 -10.35 -16.29
C TYR A 66 16.11 -8.98 -17.00
N LEU A 67 15.57 -7.94 -16.35
CA LEU A 67 15.53 -6.58 -16.90
C LEU A 67 16.91 -5.95 -16.99
N GLU A 68 17.77 -6.16 -15.99
CA GLU A 68 19.16 -5.67 -16.01
C GLU A 68 19.96 -6.29 -17.17
N LYS A 69 19.76 -7.58 -17.47
CA LYS A 69 20.33 -8.23 -18.67
C LYS A 69 19.82 -7.64 -19.99
N LYS A 70 18.71 -6.90 -19.96
CA LYS A 70 18.14 -6.17 -21.10
C LYS A 70 18.50 -4.69 -21.08
N ASP A 71 19.41 -4.28 -20.20
CA ASP A 71 19.80 -2.87 -20.02
C ASP A 71 18.58 -2.01 -19.68
N ILE A 72 17.75 -2.50 -18.74
CA ILE A 72 16.57 -1.80 -18.20
C ILE A 72 16.67 -1.82 -16.68
N ARG A 73 16.69 -0.64 -16.06
CA ARG A 73 16.74 -0.52 -14.59
C ARG A 73 15.34 -0.49 -13.99
N ALA A 74 15.03 -1.44 -13.12
CA ALA A 74 13.80 -1.43 -12.33
C ALA A 74 14.02 -0.66 -11.00
N TYR A 75 13.32 0.44 -10.79
CA TYR A 75 13.37 1.17 -9.52
C TYR A 75 12.48 0.53 -8.46
N SER A 76 11.26 0.17 -8.83
CA SER A 76 10.28 -0.44 -7.95
C SER A 76 9.56 -1.58 -8.66
N ILE A 77 9.17 -2.61 -7.93
CA ILE A 77 8.36 -3.73 -8.42
C ILE A 77 7.24 -3.96 -7.41
N VAL A 78 6.00 -3.88 -7.88
CA VAL A 78 4.79 -4.08 -7.07
C VAL A 78 3.97 -5.17 -7.73
N LYS A 79 3.52 -6.13 -6.92
CA LYS A 79 2.72 -7.25 -7.39
C LYS A 79 1.33 -7.17 -6.79
N ILE A 80 0.33 -7.03 -7.66
CA ILE A 80 -1.08 -7.01 -7.24
C ILE A 80 -1.70 -8.34 -7.66
N LYS A 81 -2.09 -9.16 -6.70
CA LYS A 81 -2.87 -10.38 -6.95
C LYS A 81 -4.32 -9.98 -7.15
N LYS A 82 -4.96 -10.46 -8.22
CA LYS A 82 -6.40 -10.41 -8.37
C LYS A 82 -6.96 -11.81 -8.12
N ASP A 83 -8.02 -11.88 -7.34
CA ASP A 83 -8.77 -13.12 -7.16
C ASP A 83 -9.57 -13.37 -8.44
N ILE A 84 -8.95 -14.06 -9.39
CA ILE A 84 -9.63 -14.47 -10.62
C ILE A 84 -10.17 -15.88 -10.42
N ILE A 85 -11.50 -16.00 -10.45
CA ILE A 85 -12.16 -17.30 -10.58
C ILE A 85 -11.71 -17.88 -11.91
N THR A 86 -11.07 -19.02 -11.84
CA THR A 86 -10.35 -19.57 -12.96
C THR A 86 -10.79 -20.99 -13.20
N CYS A 87 -10.94 -21.31 -14.49
CA CYS A 87 -11.48 -22.58 -14.90
C CYS A 87 -10.56 -23.69 -14.38
N SER A 88 -11.11 -24.67 -13.68
CA SER A 88 -10.38 -25.85 -13.19
C SER A 88 -9.64 -26.61 -14.29
N ALA A 89 -10.06 -26.46 -15.56
CA ALA A 89 -9.39 -27.03 -16.73
C ALA A 89 -8.11 -26.28 -17.11
N CYS A 90 -8.03 -24.97 -16.86
CA CYS A 90 -6.82 -24.19 -17.07
C CYS A 90 -6.05 -24.17 -15.74
N ASN A 91 -5.19 -25.17 -15.52
CA ASN A 91 -4.51 -25.41 -14.25
C ASN A 91 -3.49 -24.33 -13.82
N CYS A 92 -3.51 -23.14 -14.43
CA CYS A 92 -2.45 -22.14 -14.25
C CYS A 92 -2.91 -20.69 -14.05
N PRO A 93 -3.99 -20.39 -13.31
CA PRO A 93 -4.40 -19.01 -13.10
C PRO A 93 -3.52 -18.26 -12.12
N ARG A 94 -2.54 -17.51 -12.64
CA ARG A 94 -1.68 -16.70 -11.79
C ARG A 94 -2.37 -15.46 -11.23
N GLY A 95 -3.23 -14.87 -12.08
CA GLY A 95 -4.16 -13.80 -11.72
C GLY A 95 -3.53 -12.51 -11.20
N ASP A 96 -2.23 -12.39 -11.27
CA ASP A 96 -1.48 -11.23 -10.79
C ASP A 96 -1.17 -10.25 -11.94
N THR A 97 -0.95 -9.00 -11.55
CA THR A 97 -0.39 -7.98 -12.41
C THR A 97 0.86 -7.45 -11.72
N ILE A 98 1.97 -7.45 -12.45
CA ILE A 98 3.24 -6.93 -11.97
C ILE A 98 3.40 -5.52 -12.53
N TYR A 99 3.64 -4.56 -11.65
CA TYR A 99 3.90 -3.17 -11.96
C TYR A 99 5.37 -2.88 -11.70
N ILE A 100 6.02 -2.17 -12.60
CA ILE A 100 7.44 -1.82 -12.51
C ILE A 100 7.60 -0.33 -12.77
N LEU A 101 8.39 0.35 -11.94
CA LEU A 101 8.81 1.72 -12.18
C LEU A 101 10.17 1.70 -12.89
N ILE A 102 10.25 2.31 -14.06
CA ILE A 102 11.46 2.39 -14.90
C ILE A 102 11.72 3.83 -15.34
N ASP A 103 12.89 4.09 -15.94
CA ASP A 103 13.12 5.33 -16.68
C ASP A 103 12.21 5.37 -17.92
N GLU A 104 11.69 6.56 -18.28
CA GLU A 104 10.80 6.71 -19.43
C GLU A 104 11.49 6.32 -20.75
N ASP A 105 12.79 6.59 -20.88
CA ASP A 105 13.58 6.25 -22.07
C ASP A 105 13.63 4.73 -22.34
N ASP A 106 13.56 3.91 -21.29
CA ASP A 106 13.56 2.45 -21.39
C ASP A 106 12.19 1.89 -21.82
N PHE A 107 11.15 2.73 -21.89
CA PHE A 107 9.80 2.29 -22.24
C PHE A 107 9.76 1.54 -23.58
N LYS A 108 10.47 2.03 -24.60
CA LYS A 108 10.50 1.38 -25.92
C LYS A 108 11.15 -0.01 -25.86
N LYS A 109 12.15 -0.21 -24.99
CA LYS A 109 12.79 -1.51 -24.78
C LYS A 109 11.83 -2.47 -24.07
N ILE A 110 11.24 -2.04 -22.96
CA ILE A 110 10.38 -2.90 -22.14
C ILE A 110 9.05 -3.23 -22.84
N ASN A 111 8.52 -2.32 -23.66
CA ASN A 111 7.30 -2.55 -24.45
C ASN A 111 7.46 -3.72 -25.42
N LYS A 112 8.65 -3.91 -26.00
CA LYS A 112 8.96 -5.09 -26.84
C LYS A 112 8.94 -6.41 -26.05
N LEU A 113 9.06 -6.36 -24.73
CA LEU A 113 8.98 -7.52 -23.84
C LEU A 113 7.53 -7.81 -23.39
N GLY A 114 6.55 -7.04 -23.85
CA GLY A 114 5.13 -7.24 -23.54
C GLY A 114 4.62 -6.42 -22.35
N PHE A 115 5.42 -5.50 -21.81
CA PHE A 115 4.98 -4.56 -20.78
C PHE A 115 4.22 -3.39 -21.41
N MET A 116 3.18 -2.89 -20.74
CA MET A 116 2.34 -1.79 -21.20
C MET A 116 2.48 -0.59 -20.28
N LYS A 117 2.31 0.65 -20.78
CA LYS A 117 2.24 1.84 -19.88
C LYS A 117 1.08 1.65 -18.90
N SER A 118 1.31 2.05 -17.66
CA SER A 118 0.32 1.96 -16.59
C SER A 118 0.39 3.19 -15.68
N ALA A 119 -0.73 3.49 -15.01
CA ALA A 119 -0.70 4.36 -13.85
C ALA A 119 0.02 3.68 -12.68
N SER A 120 0.41 4.48 -11.68
CA SER A 120 0.98 3.99 -10.42
C SER A 120 0.06 2.94 -9.77
N PRO A 121 0.61 1.82 -9.27
CA PRO A 121 -0.18 0.79 -8.59
C PRO A 121 -0.87 1.34 -7.34
N ASN A 122 -0.26 2.31 -6.65
CA ASN A 122 -0.86 2.95 -5.47
C ASN A 122 -2.17 3.67 -5.79
N TYR A 123 -2.27 4.29 -6.97
CA TYR A 123 -3.51 4.92 -7.41
C TYR A 123 -4.65 3.90 -7.56
N SER A 124 -4.34 2.70 -8.06
CA SER A 124 -5.33 1.63 -8.23
C SER A 124 -5.81 1.09 -6.89
N ILE A 125 -4.88 0.85 -5.96
CA ILE A 125 -5.19 0.37 -4.60
C ILE A 125 -6.00 1.41 -3.82
N GLU A 126 -5.62 2.68 -3.89
CA GLU A 126 -6.32 3.76 -3.20
C GLU A 126 -7.73 3.96 -3.75
N LYS A 127 -7.90 3.89 -5.07
CA LYS A 127 -9.22 3.97 -5.72
C LYS A 127 -10.12 2.80 -5.30
N GLU A 128 -9.60 1.58 -5.27
CA GLU A 128 -10.36 0.41 -4.81
C GLU A 128 -10.74 0.52 -3.33
N ARG A 129 -9.80 0.94 -2.47
CA ARG A 129 -10.07 1.20 -1.05
C ARG A 129 -11.17 2.26 -0.87
N ASN A 130 -11.09 3.34 -1.63
CA ASN A 130 -12.08 4.43 -1.58
C ASN A 130 -13.46 3.99 -2.11
N ASN A 131 -13.50 3.10 -3.10
CA ASN A 131 -14.74 2.52 -3.60
C ASN A 131 -15.35 1.52 -2.61
N PHE A 132 -14.51 0.66 -2.01
CA PHE A 132 -14.94 -0.27 -0.96
C PHE A 132 -15.53 0.50 0.23
N ASN A 133 -14.85 1.53 0.72
CA ASN A 133 -15.32 2.34 1.84
C ASN A 133 -16.66 3.03 1.53
N ARG A 134 -16.83 3.56 0.31
CA ARG A 134 -18.11 4.13 -0.13
C ARG A 134 -19.24 3.11 -0.16
N ASN A 135 -19.01 1.95 -0.77
CA ASN A 135 -20.00 0.89 -0.89
C ASN A 135 -20.34 0.26 0.46
N PHE A 136 -19.34 0.05 1.31
CA PHE A 136 -19.51 -0.44 2.67
C PHE A 136 -20.36 0.54 3.49
N ASN A 137 -20.03 1.84 3.46
CA ASN A 137 -20.82 2.85 4.16
C ASN A 137 -22.27 2.90 3.67
N HIS A 138 -22.52 2.82 2.37
CA HIS A 138 -23.88 2.84 1.84
C HIS A 138 -24.69 1.60 2.27
N LYS A 139 -24.11 0.41 2.11
CA LYS A 139 -24.78 -0.86 2.42
C LYS A 139 -24.96 -1.09 3.93
N PHE A 140 -23.97 -0.71 4.72
CA PHE A 140 -24.05 -0.81 6.18
C PHE A 140 -25.09 0.17 6.71
N ARG A 141 -25.08 1.42 6.23
CA ARG A 141 -26.07 2.44 6.63
C ARG A 141 -27.50 2.00 6.30
N SER A 142 -27.76 1.52 5.08
CA SER A 142 -29.11 1.10 4.68
C SER A 142 -29.63 -0.08 5.50
N ARG A 143 -28.77 -1.04 5.85
CA ARG A 143 -29.17 -2.25 6.58
C ARG A 143 -29.30 -2.00 8.09
N PHE A 144 -28.39 -1.18 8.63
CA PHE A 144 -28.43 -0.76 10.02
C PHE A 144 -29.69 0.07 10.27
N GLU A 145 -29.98 1.07 9.43
CA GLU A 145 -31.18 1.90 9.59
C GLU A 145 -32.47 1.08 9.48
N THR A 146 -32.57 0.05 8.63
CA THR A 146 -33.83 -0.71 8.50
C THR A 146 -34.04 -1.75 9.60
N GLU A 147 -33.01 -2.48 10.01
CA GLU A 147 -33.17 -3.58 10.99
C GLU A 147 -33.08 -3.09 12.43
N PHE A 148 -32.19 -2.12 12.70
CA PHE A 148 -32.07 -1.53 14.03
C PHE A 148 -33.32 -0.74 14.40
N PHE A 149 -33.84 0.12 13.51
CA PHE A 149 -35.05 0.88 13.81
C PHE A 149 -36.28 -0.03 13.97
N LYS A 150 -36.44 -1.06 13.15
CA LYS A 150 -37.55 -2.03 13.32
C LYS A 150 -37.49 -2.76 14.66
N LYS A 151 -36.29 -3.14 15.11
CA LYS A 151 -36.12 -3.93 16.35
C LYS A 151 -36.24 -3.08 17.62
N TYR A 152 -35.69 -1.87 17.61
CA TYR A 152 -35.58 -1.05 18.82
C TYR A 152 -36.57 0.13 18.88
N PHE A 153 -37.22 0.48 17.77
CA PHE A 153 -38.25 1.52 17.68
C PHE A 153 -39.48 1.03 16.91
N PRO A 154 -40.19 -0.01 17.40
CA PRO A 154 -41.30 -0.63 16.67
C PRO A 154 -42.53 0.29 16.51
N THR A 155 -42.62 1.38 17.28
CA THR A 155 -43.73 2.33 17.25
C THR A 155 -43.18 3.75 17.10
N ARG A 156 -43.75 4.52 16.16
CA ARG A 156 -43.40 5.93 15.88
C ARG A 156 -43.53 6.79 17.14
N THR A 157 -42.49 6.85 17.95
CA THR A 157 -42.34 7.90 18.95
C THR A 157 -42.03 9.21 18.22
N PRO A 158 -42.74 10.31 18.53
CA PRO A 158 -42.49 11.60 17.90
C PRO A 158 -41.04 12.03 18.15
N ILE A 159 -40.39 12.50 17.08
CA ILE A 159 -38.95 12.82 16.97
C ILE A 159 -38.47 13.82 18.04
N ASN A 160 -39.37 14.56 18.67
CA ASN A 160 -39.05 15.67 19.57
C ASN A 160 -38.62 15.23 21.00
N LYS A 161 -38.34 13.95 21.26
CA LYS A 161 -37.91 13.44 22.59
C LYS A 161 -36.69 12.52 22.58
N MET A 162 -35.95 12.43 21.47
CA MET A 162 -34.73 11.63 21.42
C MET A 162 -33.55 12.43 21.99
N HIS A 163 -33.32 12.31 23.30
CA HIS A 163 -32.09 12.78 23.91
C HIS A 163 -30.95 11.77 23.65
N GLU A 164 -29.85 12.26 23.06
CA GLU A 164 -28.52 11.65 22.88
C GLU A 164 -28.46 10.11 22.79
N PHE A 165 -28.33 9.56 21.59
CA PHE A 165 -28.00 8.14 21.41
C PHE A 165 -26.49 7.93 21.33
N THR A 166 -25.97 7.04 22.17
CA THR A 166 -24.58 6.55 22.04
C THR A 166 -24.60 5.15 21.43
N MET A 167 -23.95 4.99 20.28
CA MET A 167 -23.83 3.70 19.59
C MET A 167 -22.40 3.18 19.74
N CYS A 168 -22.26 1.97 20.26
CA CYS A 168 -20.98 1.28 20.38
C CYS A 168 -20.89 0.11 19.41
N TYR A 169 -19.72 -0.08 18.79
CA TYR A 169 -19.43 -1.24 17.95
C TYR A 169 -18.00 -1.74 18.18
N GLU A 170 -17.84 -3.05 17.97
CA GLU A 170 -16.54 -3.73 17.97
C GLU A 170 -15.96 -3.75 16.56
N PHE A 171 -14.67 -3.46 16.42
CA PHE A 171 -13.95 -3.63 15.16
C PHE A 171 -12.56 -4.23 15.40
N TYR A 172 -12.08 -5.02 14.44
CA TYR A 172 -10.75 -5.64 14.51
C TYR A 172 -9.73 -4.78 13.76
N ASP A 173 -8.65 -4.38 14.43
CA ASP A 173 -7.61 -3.52 13.86
C ASP A 173 -6.45 -4.29 13.20
N GLY A 174 -6.53 -5.62 13.18
CA GLY A 174 -5.47 -6.50 12.70
C GLY A 174 -4.58 -7.06 13.82
N ILE A 175 -4.73 -6.59 15.06
CA ILE A 175 -3.98 -7.02 16.25
C ILE A 175 -4.94 -7.50 17.34
N LYS A 176 -6.00 -6.74 17.63
CA LYS A 176 -7.00 -7.05 18.66
C LYS A 176 -8.38 -6.46 18.34
N MET A 177 -9.41 -6.98 19.00
CA MET A 177 -10.74 -6.36 18.98
C MET A 177 -10.70 -5.04 19.76
N GLN A 178 -11.25 -3.98 19.16
CA GLN A 178 -11.39 -2.66 19.79
C GLN A 178 -12.86 -2.26 19.84
N ASN A 179 -13.25 -1.62 20.95
CA ASN A 179 -14.58 -1.02 21.14
C ASN A 179 -14.53 0.47 20.81
N ARG A 180 -15.44 0.94 19.96
CA ARG A 180 -15.58 2.37 19.66
C ARG A 180 -17.04 2.78 19.82
N CYS A 181 -17.28 3.84 20.57
CA CYS A 181 -18.60 4.43 20.76
C CYS A 181 -18.68 5.80 20.10
N ILE A 182 -19.78 6.07 19.40
CA ILE A 182 -20.05 7.34 18.75
C ILE A 182 -21.36 7.88 19.35
N LYS A 183 -21.31 9.11 19.86
CA LYS A 183 -22.52 9.87 20.17
C LYS A 183 -23.12 10.38 18.87
N LEU A 184 -24.35 9.97 18.58
CA LEU A 184 -25.13 10.47 17.46
C LEU A 184 -25.93 11.69 17.93
N PRO A 185 -25.88 12.80 17.17
CA PRO A 185 -26.67 14.00 17.47
C PRO A 185 -28.17 13.76 17.31
#